data_AF-A0A966B9R9-F1
#
_entry.id   AF-A0A966B9R9-F1
#
_cell.length_a   1.000
_cell.length_b   1.000
_cell.length_c   1.000
_cell.angle_alpha   90.00
_cell.angle_beta   90.00
_cell.angle_gamma   90.00
#
_symmetry.space_group_name_H-M   'P 1'
#
loop_
_entity.id
_entity.type
_entity.pdbx_description
1 polymer ?
#
loop_
_entity_poly.entity_id
_entity_poly.type
_entity_poly.pdbx_seq_one_letter_code
_entity_poly.pdbx_strand_id
1 'polypeptide(L)'
;MDERTIGRSKPCNRVWSRSLHRIVYLAVEFADSAEWVLAGFPTAAHHLGALGDVEACTAREWIRIGRRLRELPASAGAFDAGHLSYSKLRTLTRVATPENEKELVALALSVPAGDLAGALAAWLGRNSEPKDLDAHHQRQRAIRERVQPDGMVTVTMQLPPLVAGAWSAAITGRVMQPTRR
;
A
#
# COMPACT_ATOMS: atom_id res chain seq x y z
N MET A 1 23.43 -7.73 -33.11
CA MET A 1 22.37 -6.97 -33.80
C MET A 1 21.10 -7.82 -33.64
N ASP A 2 20.13 -7.50 -32.79
CA ASP A 2 19.54 -6.19 -32.50
C ASP A 2 19.01 -6.13 -31.05
N GLU A 3 19.46 -5.13 -30.28
CA GLU A 3 19.15 -4.84 -28.87
C GLU A 3 17.98 -3.84 -28.72
N ARG A 4 16.99 -3.86 -29.62
CA ARG A 4 15.97 -2.80 -29.69
C ARG A 4 14.55 -3.29 -29.45
N THR A 5 14.22 -3.62 -28.20
CA THR A 5 12.81 -3.66 -27.76
C THR A 5 12.57 -3.41 -26.26
N ILE A 6 13.48 -2.75 -25.56
CA ILE A 6 13.24 -2.27 -24.19
C ILE A 6 13.21 -0.75 -24.21
N GLY A 7 12.07 -0.15 -23.84
CA GLY A 7 12.04 1.24 -23.39
C GLY A 7 11.42 2.29 -24.31
N ARG A 8 10.14 2.16 -24.64
CA ARG A 8 9.26 3.33 -24.74
C ARG A 8 8.11 3.13 -23.75
N SER A 9 8.25 3.67 -22.55
CA SER A 9 7.09 3.81 -21.68
C SER A 9 6.06 4.67 -22.44
N LYS A 10 4.88 4.09 -22.70
CA LYS A 10 3.81 4.79 -23.42
C LYS A 10 3.53 6.12 -22.70
N PRO A 11 3.35 7.25 -23.41
CA PRO A 11 3.12 8.56 -22.80
C PRO A 11 1.98 8.56 -21.76
N CYS A 12 0.98 7.69 -21.96
CA CYS A 12 -0.11 7.43 -21.01
C CYS A 12 0.38 6.96 -19.63
N ASN A 13 1.38 6.07 -19.54
CA ASN A 13 1.93 5.60 -18.26
C ASN A 13 2.62 6.75 -17.51
N ARG A 14 3.36 7.60 -18.23
CA ARG A 14 4.04 8.75 -17.62
C ARG A 14 3.06 9.81 -17.12
N VAL A 15 1.98 10.05 -17.86
CA VAL A 15 0.89 10.94 -17.44
C VAL A 15 0.17 10.38 -16.22
N TRP A 16 -0.18 9.09 -16.25
CA TRP A 16 -0.84 8.39 -15.14
C TRP A 16 -0.02 8.46 -13.85
N SER A 17 1.27 8.12 -13.90
CA SER A 17 2.17 8.24 -12.76
C SER A 17 2.22 9.66 -12.22
N ARG A 18 2.43 10.68 -13.06
CA ARG A 18 2.45 12.08 -12.61
C ARG A 18 1.15 12.52 -11.94
N SER A 19 0.00 12.10 -12.45
CA SER A 19 -1.30 12.40 -11.84
C SER A 19 -1.42 11.76 -10.46
N LEU A 20 -0.99 10.50 -10.30
CA LEU A 20 -0.94 9.82 -9.00
C LEU A 20 0.08 10.45 -8.05
N HIS A 21 1.15 11.06 -8.55
CA HIS A 21 2.09 11.79 -7.69
C HIS A 21 1.43 13.06 -7.18
N ARG A 22 0.86 13.85 -8.11
CA ARG A 22 0.18 15.11 -7.80
C ARG A 22 -0.95 14.91 -6.79
N ILE A 23 -1.78 13.87 -6.97
CA ILE A 23 -2.92 13.63 -6.08
C ILE A 23 -2.47 13.29 -4.66
N VAL A 24 -1.36 12.58 -4.48
CA VAL A 24 -0.82 12.25 -3.16
C VAL A 24 -0.39 13.52 -2.42
N TYR A 25 0.33 14.43 -3.08
CA TYR A 25 0.75 15.69 -2.44
C TYR A 25 -0.43 16.63 -2.17
N LEU A 26 -1.31 16.84 -3.16
CA LEU A 26 -2.51 17.67 -3.01
C LEU A 26 -3.45 17.15 -1.93
N ALA A 27 -3.60 15.83 -1.80
CA ALA A 27 -4.44 15.25 -0.77
C ALA A 27 -3.94 15.61 0.64
N VAL A 28 -2.62 15.69 0.84
CA VAL A 28 -2.07 16.10 2.14
C VAL A 28 -2.20 17.60 2.36
N GLU A 29 -1.91 18.42 1.35
CA GLU A 29 -2.12 19.88 1.44
C GLU A 29 -3.57 20.20 1.83
N PHE A 30 -4.52 19.55 1.17
CA PHE A 30 -5.93 19.65 1.51
C PHE A 30 -6.24 19.13 2.92
N ALA A 31 -5.69 17.98 3.31
CA ALA A 31 -5.93 17.40 4.63
C ALA A 31 -5.37 18.23 5.79
N ASP A 32 -4.36 19.06 5.53
CA ASP A 32 -3.77 19.97 6.51
C ASP A 32 -4.42 21.36 6.48
N SER A 33 -5.30 21.63 5.51
CA SER A 33 -6.15 22.82 5.48
C SER A 33 -7.33 22.72 6.45
N ALA A 34 -8.00 23.86 6.70
CA ALA A 34 -9.26 23.91 7.44
C ALA A 34 -10.51 23.67 6.57
N GLU A 35 -10.36 23.51 5.25
CA GLU A 35 -11.49 23.50 4.29
C GLU A 35 -12.52 22.42 4.60
N TRP A 36 -12.08 21.22 4.98
CA TRP A 36 -12.97 20.11 5.31
C TRP A 36 -13.74 20.29 6.61
N VAL A 37 -13.16 21.00 7.58
CA VAL A 37 -13.86 21.38 8.82
C VAL A 37 -14.92 22.41 8.49
N LEU A 38 -14.57 23.44 7.72
CA LEU A 38 -15.48 24.51 7.32
C LEU A 38 -16.66 24.00 6.47
N ALA A 39 -16.41 22.97 5.66
CA ALA A 39 -17.43 22.30 4.87
C ALA A 39 -18.25 21.25 5.65
N GLY A 40 -17.99 21.04 6.95
CA GLY A 40 -18.78 20.16 7.82
C GLY A 40 -18.53 18.66 7.65
N PHE A 41 -17.43 18.25 7.01
CA PHE A 41 -17.10 16.84 6.84
C PHE A 41 -16.43 16.27 8.10
N PRO A 42 -16.67 14.98 8.45
CA PRO A 42 -16.09 14.37 9.65
C PRO A 42 -14.57 14.17 9.54
N THR A 43 -14.03 14.02 8.33
CA THR A 43 -12.59 14.00 8.07
C THR A 43 -12.27 14.56 6.68
N ALA A 44 -11.05 15.06 6.49
CA ALA A 44 -10.54 15.47 5.18
C ALA A 44 -10.75 14.42 4.08
N ALA A 45 -10.57 13.13 4.41
CA ALA A 45 -10.76 12.06 3.44
C ALA A 45 -12.21 11.85 2.99
N HIS A 46 -13.20 12.14 3.84
CA HIS A 46 -14.61 12.12 3.42
C HIS A 46 -14.91 13.29 2.49
N HIS A 47 -14.34 14.46 2.78
CA HIS A 47 -14.49 15.61 1.88
C HIS A 47 -13.81 15.37 0.53
N LEU A 48 -12.55 14.91 0.51
CA LEU A 48 -11.86 14.53 -0.74
C LEU A 48 -12.59 13.42 -1.50
N GLY A 49 -13.16 12.45 -0.78
CA GLY A 49 -13.95 11.38 -1.40
C GLY A 49 -15.17 11.94 -2.14
N ALA A 50 -15.88 12.87 -1.52
CA ALA A 50 -17.02 13.55 -2.14
C ALA A 50 -16.60 14.45 -3.32
N LEU A 51 -15.48 15.17 -3.22
CA LEU A 51 -14.98 16.04 -4.29
C LEU A 51 -14.45 15.25 -5.50
N GLY A 52 -13.77 14.14 -5.24
CA GLY A 52 -13.08 13.36 -6.26
C GLY A 52 -13.86 12.17 -6.80
N ASP A 53 -15.10 11.97 -6.35
CA ASP A 53 -15.91 10.77 -6.62
C ASP A 53 -15.14 9.47 -6.38
N VAL A 54 -14.50 9.37 -5.21
CA VAL A 54 -13.77 8.18 -4.77
C VAL A 54 -14.18 7.78 -3.37
N GLU A 55 -13.98 6.50 -3.05
CA GLU A 55 -14.15 6.06 -1.68
C GLU A 55 -13.24 6.82 -0.72
N ALA A 56 -13.77 7.19 0.45
CA ALA A 56 -12.97 7.82 1.50
C ALA A 56 -11.76 6.97 1.91
N CYS A 57 -11.79 5.63 1.73
CA CYS A 57 -10.64 4.77 2.01
C CYS A 57 -9.48 5.04 1.04
N THR A 58 -9.77 5.33 -0.23
CA THR A 58 -8.79 5.68 -1.26
C THR A 58 -8.15 7.02 -0.94
N ALA A 59 -8.97 8.04 -0.61
CA ALA A 59 -8.46 9.34 -0.20
C ALA A 59 -7.60 9.28 1.08
N ARG A 60 -7.99 8.46 2.07
CA ARG A 60 -7.16 8.21 3.27
C ARG A 60 -5.80 7.64 2.91
N GLU A 61 -5.73 6.74 1.93
CA GLU A 61 -4.46 6.14 1.52
C GLU A 61 -3.55 7.17 0.83
N TRP A 62 -4.08 8.07 0.00
CA TRP A 62 -3.31 9.19 -0.56
C TRP A 62 -2.74 10.08 0.55
N ILE A 63 -3.57 10.48 1.51
CA ILE A 63 -3.14 11.30 2.66
C ILE A 63 -2.07 10.58 3.47
N ARG A 64 -2.26 9.29 3.78
CA ARG A 64 -1.30 8.48 4.54
C ARG A 64 0.05 8.43 3.84
N ILE A 65 0.07 8.10 2.56
CA ILE A 65 1.30 8.01 1.77
C ILE A 65 2.00 9.37 1.76
N GLY A 66 1.29 10.44 1.41
CA GLY A 66 1.91 11.75 1.28
C GLY A 66 2.47 12.27 2.61
N ARG A 67 1.78 12.02 3.74
CA ARG A 67 2.32 12.35 5.07
C ARG A 67 3.61 11.60 5.37
N ARG A 68 3.70 10.32 4.99
CA ARG A 68 4.93 9.52 5.16
C ARG A 68 6.07 10.02 4.28
N LEU A 69 5.81 10.52 3.08
CA LEU A 69 6.85 11.05 2.21
C LEU A 69 7.57 12.27 2.77
N ARG A 70 6.94 13.02 3.69
CA ARG A 70 7.60 14.14 4.39
C ARG A 70 8.80 13.71 5.22
N GLU A 71 8.80 12.46 5.69
CA GLU A 71 9.86 11.87 6.51
C GLU A 71 10.78 10.95 5.69
N LEU A 72 10.48 10.75 4.41
CA LEU A 72 11.13 9.76 3.55
C LEU A 72 11.64 10.42 2.25
N PRO A 73 12.64 11.31 2.34
CA PRO A 73 13.11 12.09 1.20
C PRO A 73 13.66 11.25 0.04
N ALA A 74 14.29 10.09 0.30
CA ALA A 74 14.75 9.23 -0.79
C ALA A 74 13.56 8.59 -1.53
N SER A 75 12.53 8.18 -0.78
CA SER A 75 11.30 7.63 -1.34
C SER A 75 10.51 8.69 -2.13
N ALA A 76 10.42 9.91 -1.60
CA ALA A 76 9.79 11.05 -2.25
C ALA A 76 10.51 11.40 -3.56
N GLY A 77 11.85 11.53 -3.54
CA GLY A 77 12.63 11.81 -4.74
C GLY A 77 12.52 10.73 -5.81
N ALA A 78 12.52 9.45 -5.41
CA ALA A 78 12.34 8.34 -6.34
C ALA A 78 10.91 8.27 -6.93
N PHE A 79 9.91 8.67 -6.14
CA PHE A 79 8.55 8.84 -6.61
C PHE A 79 8.45 10.02 -7.59
N ASP A 80 8.92 11.21 -7.24
CA ASP A 80 8.87 12.40 -8.11
C ASP A 80 9.58 12.18 -9.45
N ALA A 81 10.71 11.46 -9.44
CA ALA A 81 11.43 11.06 -10.65
C ALA A 81 10.69 10.01 -11.51
N GLY A 82 9.65 9.37 -10.99
CA GLY A 82 8.90 8.32 -11.68
C GLY A 82 9.57 6.94 -11.65
N HIS A 83 10.55 6.74 -10.77
CA HIS A 83 11.21 5.44 -10.60
C HIS A 83 10.36 4.48 -9.74
N LEU A 84 9.64 5.00 -8.75
CA LEU A 84 8.66 4.25 -7.98
C LEU A 84 7.25 4.49 -8.51
N SER A 85 6.49 3.40 -8.69
CA SER A 85 5.06 3.49 -8.95
C SER A 85 4.29 3.72 -7.64
N TYR A 86 3.06 4.26 -7.74
CA TYR A 86 2.16 4.39 -6.60
C TYR A 86 1.98 3.07 -5.82
N SER A 87 1.81 1.95 -6.52
CA SER A 87 1.67 0.64 -5.88
C SER A 87 2.91 0.24 -5.08
N LYS A 88 4.12 0.51 -5.61
CA LYS A 88 5.37 0.25 -4.87
C LYS A 88 5.46 1.14 -3.64
N LEU A 89 5.19 2.43 -3.81
CA LEU A 89 5.23 3.42 -2.73
C LEU A 89 4.23 3.11 -1.60
N ARG A 90 3.01 2.72 -1.98
CA ARG A 90 1.94 2.33 -1.06
C ARG A 90 2.38 1.20 -0.13
N THR A 91 3.09 0.21 -0.68
CA THR A 91 3.62 -0.93 0.07
C THR A 91 4.85 -0.53 0.88
N LEU A 92 5.83 0.14 0.27
CA LEU A 92 7.09 0.55 0.89
C LEU A 92 6.88 1.45 2.11
N THR A 93 6.02 2.47 2.01
CA THR A 93 5.76 3.45 3.08
C THR A 93 5.13 2.86 4.36
N ARG A 94 4.73 1.58 4.34
CA ARG A 94 4.24 0.87 5.52
C ARG A 94 5.36 0.47 6.48
N VAL A 95 6.57 0.30 5.96
CA VAL A 95 7.70 -0.26 6.72
C VAL A 95 8.97 0.60 6.61
N ALA A 96 9.02 1.54 5.66
CA ALA A 96 10.15 2.43 5.50
C ALA A 96 10.30 3.41 6.67
N THR A 97 11.52 3.64 7.12
CA THR A 97 11.92 4.65 8.10
C THR A 97 13.05 5.49 7.49
N PRO A 98 13.37 6.67 8.05
CA PRO A 98 14.48 7.48 7.56
C PRO A 98 15.82 6.71 7.49
N GLU A 99 16.01 5.75 8.39
CA GLU A 99 17.22 4.94 8.50
C GLU A 99 17.32 3.88 7.40
N ASN A 100 16.20 3.27 7.00
CA ASN A 100 16.20 2.15 6.06
C ASN A 100 15.73 2.49 4.65
N GLU A 101 15.17 3.69 4.42
CA GLU A 101 14.45 3.96 3.17
C GLU A 101 15.31 3.83 1.91
N LYS A 102 16.60 4.15 1.98
CA LYS A 102 17.50 4.05 0.83
C LYS A 102 17.64 2.61 0.34
N GLU A 103 17.79 1.67 1.27
CA GLU A 103 17.85 0.24 0.95
C GLU A 103 16.51 -0.27 0.43
N LEU A 104 15.41 0.14 1.05
CA LEU A 104 14.08 -0.27 0.63
C LEU A 104 13.69 0.29 -0.74
N VAL A 105 14.12 1.51 -1.08
CA VAL A 105 13.98 2.08 -2.42
C VAL A 105 14.76 1.24 -3.42
N ALA A 106 16.02 0.91 -3.14
CA ALA A 106 16.82 0.07 -4.04
C ALA A 106 16.18 -1.31 -4.26
N LEU A 107 15.69 -1.95 -3.19
CA LEU A 107 14.93 -3.19 -3.27
C LEU A 107 13.63 -3.03 -4.07
N ALA A 108 12.89 -1.94 -3.85
CA ALA A 108 11.68 -1.68 -4.59
C ALA A 108 11.92 -1.46 -6.08
N LEU A 109 13.08 -0.93 -6.47
CA LEU A 109 13.45 -0.78 -7.88
C LEU A 109 13.84 -2.10 -8.55
N SER A 110 14.34 -3.08 -7.79
CA SER A 110 14.79 -4.38 -8.33
C SER A 110 13.68 -5.42 -8.52
N VAL A 111 12.48 -5.20 -7.97
CA VAL A 111 11.36 -6.15 -8.06
C VAL A 111 10.10 -5.55 -8.69
N PRO A 112 9.25 -6.35 -9.35
CA PRO A 112 7.91 -5.92 -9.75
C PRO A 112 7.05 -5.49 -8.55
N ALA A 113 6.05 -4.63 -8.78
CA ALA A 113 5.20 -4.12 -7.70
C ALA A 113 4.41 -5.22 -6.96
N GLY A 114 4.05 -6.31 -7.66
CA GLY A 114 3.36 -7.46 -7.07
C GLY A 114 4.23 -8.26 -6.10
N ASP A 115 5.54 -8.29 -6.33
CA ASP A 115 6.48 -9.08 -5.54
C ASP A 115 7.09 -8.29 -4.37
N LEU A 116 6.90 -6.97 -4.37
CA LEU A 116 7.51 -6.07 -3.39
C LEU A 116 7.12 -6.41 -1.94
N ALA A 117 5.88 -6.83 -1.69
CA ALA A 117 5.45 -7.17 -0.33
C ALA A 117 6.27 -8.34 0.25
N GLY A 118 6.49 -9.38 -0.55
CA GLY A 118 7.33 -10.52 -0.15
C GLY A 118 8.80 -10.13 -0.01
N ALA A 119 9.33 -9.31 -0.93
CA ALA A 119 10.70 -8.82 -0.87
C ALA A 119 10.96 -7.99 0.41
N LEU A 120 10.04 -7.08 0.76
CA LEU A 120 10.12 -6.28 1.98
C LEU A 120 10.02 -7.15 3.23
N ALA A 121 9.12 -8.13 3.26
CA ALA A 121 9.00 -9.05 4.38
C ALA A 121 10.31 -9.85 4.59
N ALA A 122 10.92 -10.32 3.51
CA ALA A 122 12.19 -11.03 3.57
C ALA A 122 13.35 -10.12 4.02
N TRP A 123 13.39 -8.87 3.56
CA TRP A 123 14.38 -7.88 4.01
C TRP A 123 14.20 -7.57 5.50
N LEU A 124 12.98 -7.33 5.97
CA LEU A 124 12.69 -7.08 7.38
C LEU A 124 13.11 -8.25 8.26
N GLY A 125 12.80 -9.49 7.85
CA GLY A 125 13.22 -10.70 8.55
C GLY A 125 14.74 -10.85 8.73
N ARG A 126 15.54 -10.23 7.87
CA ARG A 126 17.02 -10.24 7.95
C ARG A 126 17.63 -9.04 8.66
N ASN A 127 16.90 -7.92 8.72
CA ASN A 127 17.43 -6.62 9.14
C ASN A 127 16.70 -6.05 10.36
N SER A 128 15.91 -6.86 11.07
CA SER A 128 15.22 -6.45 12.28
C SER A 128 15.34 -7.54 13.33
N GLU A 129 15.40 -7.12 14.60
CA GLU A 129 15.42 -8.05 15.72
C GLU A 129 14.13 -8.90 15.71
N PRO A 130 14.22 -10.23 15.89
CA PRO A 130 13.05 -11.11 15.85
C PRO A 130 11.94 -10.66 16.81
N LYS A 131 12.31 -10.14 17.98
CA LYS A 131 11.37 -9.64 18.99
C LYS A 131 10.59 -8.42 18.50
N ASP A 132 11.22 -7.51 17.76
CA ASP A 132 10.57 -6.30 17.25
C ASP A 132 9.62 -6.62 16.10
N LEU A 133 10.00 -7.57 15.24
CA LEU A 133 9.15 -8.11 14.18
C LEU A 133 7.93 -8.83 14.75
N ASP A 134 8.12 -9.68 15.75
CA ASP A 134 7.01 -10.38 16.40
C ASP A 134 6.08 -9.40 17.10
N ALA A 135 6.62 -8.42 17.83
CA ALA A 135 5.80 -7.37 18.43
C ALA A 135 5.03 -6.57 17.36
N HIS A 136 5.63 -6.31 16.20
CA HIS A 136 4.97 -5.67 15.07
C HIS A 136 3.83 -6.53 14.51
N HIS A 137 4.08 -7.82 14.22
CA HIS A 137 3.07 -8.76 13.75
C HIS A 137 1.89 -8.86 14.72
N GLN A 138 2.18 -8.90 16.03
CA GLN A 138 1.14 -8.97 17.06
C GLN A 138 0.31 -7.70 17.12
N ARG A 139 0.90 -6.52 16.95
CA ARG A 139 0.15 -5.24 16.92
C ARG A 139 -0.71 -5.07 15.68
N GLN A 140 -0.30 -5.64 14.54
CA GLN A 140 -1.03 -5.47 13.28
C GLN A 140 -2.10 -6.54 13.02
N ARG A 141 -2.15 -7.61 13.82
CA ARG A 141 -3.15 -8.66 13.61
C ARG A 141 -4.57 -8.08 13.70
N ALA A 142 -5.42 -8.39 12.73
CA ALA A 142 -6.77 -7.88 12.67
C ALA A 142 -7.68 -8.87 11.92
N ILE A 143 -8.93 -8.93 12.33
CA ILE A 143 -10.01 -9.59 11.58
C ILE A 143 -11.11 -8.57 11.33
N ARG A 144 -11.59 -8.52 10.10
CA ARG A 144 -12.74 -7.72 9.71
C ARG A 144 -13.68 -8.59 8.92
N GLU A 145 -14.95 -8.47 9.25
CA GLU A 145 -16.02 -9.22 8.59
C GLU A 145 -17.03 -8.23 8.02
N ARG A 146 -17.47 -8.48 6.80
CA ARG A 146 -18.51 -7.68 6.14
C ARG A 146 -19.47 -8.61 5.41
N VAL A 147 -20.76 -8.42 5.69
CA VAL A 147 -21.85 -9.02 4.92
C VAL A 147 -22.03 -8.23 3.63
N GLN A 148 -22.08 -8.94 2.51
CA GLN A 148 -22.31 -8.42 1.18
C GLN A 148 -23.81 -8.42 0.85
N PRO A 149 -24.27 -7.66 -0.17
CA PRO A 149 -25.69 -7.55 -0.49
C PRO A 149 -26.40 -8.86 -0.86
N ASP A 150 -25.65 -9.87 -1.31
CA ASP A 150 -26.14 -11.21 -1.64
C ASP A 150 -26.19 -12.16 -0.42
N GLY A 151 -25.87 -11.67 0.78
CA GLY A 151 -25.78 -12.44 2.01
C GLY A 151 -24.44 -13.16 2.20
N MET A 152 -23.50 -13.07 1.25
CA MET A 152 -22.17 -13.65 1.39
C MET A 152 -21.33 -12.85 2.40
N VAL A 153 -20.44 -13.54 3.09
CA VAL A 153 -19.55 -12.91 4.08
C VAL A 153 -18.14 -12.81 3.54
N THR A 154 -17.59 -11.60 3.50
CA THR A 154 -16.17 -11.37 3.23
C THR A 154 -15.43 -11.17 4.55
N VAL A 155 -14.51 -12.09 4.85
CA VAL A 155 -13.60 -12.00 5.99
C VAL A 155 -12.22 -11.57 5.48
N THR A 156 -11.70 -10.45 5.99
CA THR A 156 -10.33 -9.99 5.75
C THR A 156 -9.52 -10.15 7.03
N MET A 157 -8.43 -10.92 6.96
CA MET A 157 -7.57 -11.21 8.11
C MET A 157 -6.13 -10.77 7.83
N GLN A 158 -5.51 -10.12 8.82
CA GLN A 158 -4.08 -9.92 8.92
C GLN A 158 -3.56 -10.78 10.06
N LEU A 159 -2.66 -11.71 9.76
CA LEU A 159 -2.21 -12.74 10.70
C LEU A 159 -0.69 -12.77 10.75
N PRO A 160 -0.07 -13.07 11.91
CA PRO A 160 1.35 -13.39 11.99
C PRO A 160 1.69 -14.54 11.03
N PRO A 161 2.89 -14.57 10.42
CA PRO A 161 3.22 -15.52 9.35
C PRO A 161 2.96 -16.99 9.70
N LEU A 162 3.34 -17.42 10.91
CA LEU A 162 3.11 -18.80 11.37
C LEU A 162 1.62 -19.13 11.50
N VAL A 163 0.81 -18.19 12.00
CA VAL A 163 -0.64 -18.36 12.14
C VAL A 163 -1.31 -18.34 10.77
N ALA A 164 -0.88 -17.46 9.87
CA ALA A 164 -1.38 -17.38 8.50
C ALA A 164 -1.14 -18.68 7.72
N GLY A 165 0.03 -19.30 7.87
CA GLY A 165 0.35 -20.59 7.28
C GLY A 165 -0.56 -21.71 7.78
N ALA A 166 -0.75 -21.81 9.10
CA ALA A 166 -1.65 -22.80 9.70
C ALA A 166 -3.12 -22.60 9.26
N TRP A 167 -3.58 -21.35 9.21
CA TRP A 167 -4.95 -21.00 8.78
C TRP A 167 -5.19 -21.31 7.30
N SER A 168 -4.22 -20.94 6.43
CA SER A 168 -4.30 -21.22 5.00
C SER A 168 -4.35 -22.72 4.72
N ALA A 169 -3.50 -23.51 5.38
CA ALA A 169 -3.50 -24.97 5.26
C ALA A 169 -4.85 -25.58 5.68
N ALA A 170 -5.44 -25.11 6.78
CA ALA A 170 -6.73 -25.59 7.26
C ALA A 170 -7.90 -25.26 6.31
N ILE A 171 -7.88 -24.09 5.66
CA ILE A 171 -8.99 -23.62 4.81
C ILE A 171 -8.90 -24.15 3.39
N THR A 172 -7.71 -24.21 2.79
CA THR A 172 -7.55 -24.80 1.46
C THR A 172 -8.11 -26.22 1.43
N GLY A 173 -7.93 -26.99 2.51
CA GLY A 173 -8.50 -28.33 2.64
C GLY A 173 -10.04 -28.39 2.72
N ARG A 174 -10.70 -27.29 3.08
CA ARG A 174 -12.16 -27.24 3.32
C ARG A 174 -12.94 -26.49 2.24
N VAL A 175 -12.34 -25.49 1.60
CA VAL A 175 -12.97 -24.64 0.57
C VAL A 175 -12.80 -25.18 -0.85
N MET A 176 -11.71 -25.92 -1.14
CA MET A 176 -11.51 -26.51 -2.48
C MET A 176 -12.24 -27.84 -2.70
N GLN A 177 -13.07 -28.32 -1.77
CA GLN A 177 -13.93 -29.44 -2.08
C GLN A 177 -15.04 -28.97 -3.02
N PRO A 178 -15.12 -29.49 -4.26
CA PRO A 178 -16.24 -29.18 -5.12
C PRO A 178 -17.49 -29.65 -4.39
N THR A 179 -18.46 -28.75 -4.24
CA THR A 179 -19.79 -29.06 -3.73
C THR A 179 -20.34 -30.19 -4.61
N ARG A 180 -20.26 -31.44 -4.12
CA ARG A 180 -20.89 -32.57 -4.81
C ARG A 180 -22.39 -32.30 -4.77
N ARG A 181 -22.94 -31.92 -5.92
CA ARG A 181 -24.38 -32.01 -6.19
C ARG A 181 -24.75 -33.45 -6.44
#